data_AF-A0A947SYH6-F1
#
_entry.id   AF-A0A947SYH6-F1
#
_cell.length_a   1.000
_cell.length_b   1.000
_cell.length_c   1.000
_cell.angle_alpha   90.00
_cell.angle_beta   90.00
_cell.angle_gamma   90.00
#
_symmetry.space_group_name_H-M   'P 1'
#
loop_
_entity.id
_entity.type
_entity.pdbx_description
1 polymer ?
#
loop_
_entity_poly.entity_id
_entity_poly.type
_entity_poly.pdbx_seq_one_letter_code
_entity_poly.pdbx_strand_id
1 'polypeptide(L)'
;MKKSRLARIGFAAIALTSSSVSFGLAENEDTRKEALVEYSKSARAACIKDKPCFMISNKYPNELPPDATSTPWSSIDYKLNPEAYLTAVLKYVVEGNLEVDWEIDKNKVRKWYHAPWMHNQREPIRGLTRERGSRWHELSVSQTRRTNNWAVGFYNVAGGYAFGNAWKDNAHPNSLNAIFPVGTVSAKLLF
;
A
#
# COMPACT_ATOMS: atom_id res chain seq x y z
N MET A 1 12.49 -25.87 78.89
CA MET A 1 11.19 -25.16 78.85
C MET A 1 11.32 -23.92 77.98
N LYS A 2 10.34 -23.70 77.07
CA LYS A 2 10.07 -22.45 76.31
C LYS A 2 11.09 -22.14 75.18
N LYS A 3 10.74 -21.89 73.90
CA LYS A 3 9.49 -21.51 73.21
C LYS A 3 9.47 -22.15 71.80
N SER A 4 8.30 -22.64 71.37
CA SER A 4 8.02 -22.97 69.97
C SER A 4 7.94 -21.70 69.12
N ARG A 5 8.47 -21.74 67.90
CA ARG A 5 8.19 -20.75 66.85
C ARG A 5 7.24 -21.40 65.85
N LEU A 6 6.02 -20.88 65.76
CA LEU A 6 5.09 -21.19 64.68
C LEU A 6 5.71 -20.71 63.35
N ALA A 7 5.88 -21.62 62.40
CA ALA A 7 6.15 -21.27 61.01
C ALA A 7 4.85 -20.78 60.36
N ARG A 8 4.80 -19.51 59.95
CA ARG A 8 3.75 -19.00 59.06
C ARG A 8 4.16 -19.34 57.63
N ILE A 9 3.44 -20.27 57.00
CA ILE A 9 3.53 -20.50 55.56
C ILE A 9 2.78 -19.34 54.89
N GLY A 10 3.53 -18.38 54.34
CA GLY A 10 2.98 -17.36 53.46
C GLY A 10 2.91 -17.90 52.04
N PHE A 11 1.71 -18.07 51.51
CA PHE A 11 1.51 -18.25 50.07
C PHE A 11 1.71 -16.89 49.38
N ALA A 12 2.83 -16.72 48.68
CA ALA A 12 3.00 -15.64 47.73
C ALA A 12 2.36 -16.08 46.40
N ALA A 13 1.13 -15.65 46.15
CA ALA A 13 0.55 -15.71 44.81
C ALA A 13 1.20 -14.60 43.97
N ILE A 14 2.20 -14.95 43.17
CA ILE A 14 2.73 -14.06 42.14
C ILE A 14 1.70 -14.05 41.01
N ALA A 15 0.84 -13.03 41.00
CA ALA A 15 0.10 -12.70 39.80
C ALA A 15 1.10 -12.17 38.77
N LEU A 16 1.52 -13.04 37.85
CA LEU A 16 2.17 -12.63 36.62
C LEU A 16 1.11 -11.89 35.79
N THR A 17 1.01 -10.58 35.98
CA THR A 17 0.37 -9.73 34.99
C THR A 17 1.21 -9.85 33.73
N SER A 18 0.69 -10.55 32.74
CA SER A 18 1.19 -10.52 31.37
C SER A 18 1.04 -9.11 30.84
N SER A 19 2.01 -8.26 31.15
CA SER A 19 2.23 -7.01 30.45
C SER A 19 2.57 -7.39 29.03
N SER A 20 1.60 -7.32 28.14
CA SER A 20 1.86 -7.21 26.71
C SER A 20 2.66 -5.93 26.51
N VAL A 21 3.98 -6.04 26.61
CA VAL A 21 4.90 -4.99 26.17
C VAL A 21 4.78 -4.96 24.66
N SER A 22 3.78 -4.23 24.18
CA SER A 22 3.86 -3.65 22.85
C SER A 22 5.08 -2.76 22.90
N PHE A 23 6.12 -3.09 22.14
CA PHE A 23 7.21 -2.18 21.83
C PHE A 23 6.65 -1.03 20.99
N GLY A 24 5.83 -0.18 21.60
CA GLY A 24 5.65 1.18 21.12
C GLY A 24 6.92 1.91 21.52
N LEU A 25 7.76 2.25 20.55
CA LEU A 25 8.71 3.34 20.76
C LEU A 25 7.90 4.48 21.37
N ALA A 26 8.35 5.02 22.51
CA ALA A 26 7.70 6.20 23.07
C ALA A 26 7.72 7.29 21.99
N GLU A 27 6.56 7.53 21.38
CA GLU A 27 6.40 8.47 20.27
C GLU A 27 6.71 9.86 20.83
N ASN A 28 7.93 10.34 20.57
CA ASN A 28 8.24 11.73 20.81
C ASN A 28 7.88 12.53 19.55
N GLU A 29 7.64 13.82 19.74
CA GLU A 29 7.21 14.71 18.66
C GLU A 29 8.16 14.70 17.45
N ASP A 30 9.45 14.42 17.68
CA ASP A 30 10.47 14.34 16.64
C ASP A 30 10.29 13.11 15.75
N THR A 31 10.07 11.92 16.34
CA THR A 31 9.76 10.70 15.57
C THR A 31 8.49 10.85 14.72
N ARG A 32 7.48 11.56 15.24
CA ARG A 32 6.26 11.87 14.49
C ARG A 32 6.55 12.80 13.32
N LYS A 33 7.35 13.85 13.52
CA LYS A 33 7.76 14.78 12.46
C LYS A 33 8.53 14.06 11.35
N GLU A 34 9.47 13.18 11.71
CA GLU A 34 10.23 12.39 10.75
C GLU A 34 9.36 11.44 9.94
N ALA A 35 8.39 10.78 10.58
CA ALA A 35 7.43 9.91 9.88
C ALA A 35 6.59 10.69 8.84
N LEU A 36 6.12 11.88 9.19
CA LEU A 36 5.39 12.76 8.26
C LEU A 36 6.25 13.23 7.09
N VAL A 37 7.52 13.53 7.35
CA VAL A 37 8.50 13.86 6.31
C VAL A 37 8.68 12.66 5.37
N GLU A 38 8.87 11.46 5.90
CA GLU A 38 9.07 10.25 5.11
C GLU A 38 7.84 9.90 4.25
N TYR A 39 6.64 9.96 4.85
CA TYR A 39 5.38 9.79 4.11
C TYR A 39 5.31 10.73 2.89
N SER A 40 5.75 11.98 3.07
CA SER A 40 5.74 13.02 2.04
C SER A 40 6.83 12.87 0.97
N LYS A 41 7.94 12.16 1.24
CA LYS A 41 9.06 11.99 0.28
C LYS A 41 8.68 11.16 -0.94
N SER A 42 7.89 10.09 -0.74
CA SER A 42 7.45 9.17 -1.80
C SER A 42 6.66 9.85 -2.94
N ALA A 43 6.30 11.12 -2.76
CA ALA A 43 5.47 11.93 -3.64
C ALA A 43 6.14 13.20 -4.19
N ARG A 44 7.40 13.51 -3.82
CA ARG A 44 8.00 14.85 -4.00
C ARG A 44 9.39 14.84 -4.61
N ALA A 45 9.56 14.15 -5.73
CA ALA A 45 10.73 14.36 -6.57
C ALA A 45 10.67 15.75 -7.23
N ALA A 46 11.81 16.43 -7.37
CA ALA A 46 11.86 17.71 -8.06
C ALA A 46 11.52 17.53 -9.56
N CYS A 47 10.65 18.38 -10.09
CA CYS A 47 10.32 18.37 -11.51
C CYS A 47 11.56 18.66 -12.36
N ILE A 48 11.72 17.95 -13.48
CA ILE A 48 12.77 18.21 -14.46
C ILE A 48 12.28 19.31 -15.41
N LYS A 49 13.12 20.32 -15.65
CA LYS A 49 12.81 21.40 -16.60
C LYS A 49 12.45 20.81 -17.97
N ASP A 50 11.40 21.36 -18.59
CA ASP A 50 10.89 20.95 -19.91
C ASP A 50 10.40 19.49 -20.00
N LYS A 51 10.10 18.86 -18.86
CA LYS A 51 9.45 17.53 -18.77
C LYS A 51 8.14 17.61 -17.99
N PRO A 52 7.20 16.68 -18.24
CA PRO A 52 6.07 16.48 -17.34
C PRO A 52 6.53 16.26 -15.91
N CYS A 53 5.72 16.66 -14.94
CA CYS A 53 5.99 16.43 -13.52
C CYS A 53 4.92 15.51 -12.95
N PHE A 54 5.36 14.39 -12.39
CA PHE A 54 4.48 13.42 -11.78
C PHE A 54 3.78 14.00 -10.55
N MET A 55 2.47 13.81 -10.49
CA MET A 55 1.66 14.15 -9.34
C MET A 55 1.09 12.88 -8.71
N ILE A 56 1.38 12.65 -7.43
CA ILE A 56 0.79 11.52 -6.73
C ILE A 56 -0.72 11.74 -6.54
N SER A 57 -1.52 10.78 -6.99
CA SER A 57 -2.92 10.65 -6.57
C SER A 57 -3.01 9.88 -5.24
N ASN A 58 -3.01 10.57 -4.10
CA ASN A 58 -3.13 9.97 -2.76
C ASN A 58 -4.20 10.63 -1.87
N LYS A 59 -5.14 11.36 -2.49
CA LYS A 59 -6.32 11.92 -1.81
C LYS A 59 -7.40 10.84 -1.68
N TYR A 60 -7.17 9.88 -0.79
CA TYR A 60 -8.04 8.71 -0.63
C TYR A 60 -9.47 9.10 -0.19
N PRO A 61 -10.49 8.33 -0.60
CA PRO A 61 -11.85 8.51 -0.11
C PRO A 61 -11.95 8.11 1.38
N ASN A 62 -12.63 8.92 2.18
CA ASN A 62 -12.85 8.66 3.61
C ASN A 62 -13.92 7.59 3.87
N GLU A 63 -14.81 7.39 2.89
CA GLU A 63 -15.91 6.44 2.92
C GLU A 63 -15.88 5.63 1.62
N LEU A 64 -16.31 4.37 1.68
CA LEU A 64 -16.40 3.53 0.49
C LEU A 64 -17.66 3.94 -0.30
N PRO A 65 -17.55 4.43 -1.56
CA PRO A 65 -18.72 4.78 -2.34
C PRO A 65 -19.62 3.56 -2.58
N PRO A 66 -20.97 3.72 -2.57
CA PRO A 66 -21.89 2.59 -2.71
C PRO A 66 -21.68 1.76 -3.99
N ASP A 67 -21.20 2.40 -5.06
CA ASP A 67 -20.93 1.78 -6.36
C ASP A 67 -19.52 1.19 -6.48
N ALA A 68 -18.63 1.41 -5.50
CA ALA A 68 -17.24 0.94 -5.56
C ALA A 68 -17.11 -0.59 -5.55
N THR A 69 -18.15 -1.30 -5.12
CA THR A 69 -18.22 -2.77 -5.13
C THR A 69 -19.01 -3.32 -6.33
N SER A 70 -19.69 -2.46 -7.10
CA SER A 70 -20.44 -2.85 -8.30
C SER A 70 -19.52 -2.91 -9.51
N THR A 71 -18.76 -4.01 -9.61
CA THR A 71 -17.78 -4.18 -10.68
C THR A 71 -18.36 -4.90 -11.89
N PRO A 72 -17.87 -4.61 -13.11
CA PRO A 72 -18.31 -5.31 -14.33
C PRO A 72 -18.13 -6.83 -14.33
N TRP A 73 -17.23 -7.36 -13.50
CA TRP A 73 -16.96 -8.79 -13.36
C TRP A 73 -17.65 -9.44 -12.16
N SER A 74 -18.47 -8.71 -11.39
CA SER A 74 -19.11 -9.23 -10.17
C SER A 74 -19.98 -10.46 -10.39
N SER A 75 -20.58 -10.60 -11.58
CA SER A 75 -21.40 -11.75 -11.98
C SER A 75 -20.63 -12.86 -12.69
N ILE A 76 -19.32 -12.71 -12.93
CA ILE A 76 -18.51 -13.68 -13.64
C ILE A 76 -17.85 -14.60 -12.63
N ASP A 77 -18.17 -15.90 -12.66
CA ASP A 77 -17.42 -16.90 -11.91
C ASP A 77 -16.04 -17.07 -12.56
N TYR A 78 -15.01 -16.54 -11.91
CA TYR A 78 -13.62 -16.59 -12.39
C TYR A 78 -13.03 -18.00 -12.42
N LYS A 79 -13.60 -18.96 -11.69
CA LYS A 79 -13.13 -20.36 -11.71
C LYS A 79 -13.65 -21.09 -12.95
N LEU A 80 -14.86 -20.75 -13.38
CA LEU A 80 -15.48 -21.33 -14.57
C LEU A 80 -15.11 -20.58 -15.85
N ASN A 81 -15.00 -19.25 -15.78
CA ASN A 81 -14.76 -18.36 -16.92
C ASN A 81 -13.61 -17.37 -16.65
N PRO A 82 -12.37 -17.84 -16.41
CA PRO A 82 -11.26 -16.99 -16.02
C PRO A 82 -10.90 -15.93 -17.08
N GLU A 83 -10.97 -16.27 -18.37
CA GLU A 83 -10.66 -15.33 -19.45
C GLU A 83 -11.65 -14.17 -19.52
N ALA A 84 -12.95 -14.47 -19.41
CA ALA A 84 -14.00 -13.44 -19.38
C ALA A 84 -13.84 -12.52 -18.16
N TYR A 85 -13.51 -13.08 -17.00
CA TYR A 85 -13.22 -12.32 -15.78
C TYR A 85 -12.03 -11.37 -15.98
N LEU A 86 -10.89 -11.90 -16.44
CA LEU A 86 -9.67 -11.10 -16.64
C LEU A 86 -9.87 -10.04 -17.73
N THR A 87 -10.61 -10.34 -18.79
CA THR A 87 -10.94 -9.38 -19.84
C THR A 87 -11.79 -8.23 -19.30
N ALA A 88 -12.79 -8.52 -18.46
CA ALA A 88 -13.60 -7.50 -17.82
C ALA A 88 -12.80 -6.61 -16.86
N VAL A 89 -11.88 -7.20 -16.07
CA VAL A 89 -10.96 -6.45 -15.20
C VAL A 89 -10.01 -5.58 -16.03
N LEU A 90 -9.42 -6.12 -17.10
CA LEU A 90 -8.53 -5.37 -17.98
C LEU A 90 -9.26 -4.19 -18.64
N LYS A 91 -10.45 -4.41 -19.19
CA LYS A 91 -11.27 -3.35 -19.78
C LYS A 91 -11.53 -2.22 -18.79
N TYR A 92 -11.84 -2.55 -17.54
CA TYR A 92 -12.03 -1.57 -16.47
C TYR A 92 -10.76 -0.78 -16.13
N VAL A 93 -9.59 -1.43 -16.13
CA VAL A 93 -8.29 -0.76 -15.89
C VAL A 93 -7.94 0.19 -17.03
N VAL A 94 -8.23 -0.20 -18.28
CA VAL A 94 -7.85 0.54 -19.49
C VAL A 94 -8.76 1.75 -19.72
N GLU A 95 -10.04 1.66 -19.33
CA GLU A 95 -11.05 2.70 -19.54
C GLU A 95 -10.66 4.06 -18.94
N GLY A 96 -10.50 5.07 -19.81
CA GLY A 96 -10.12 6.43 -19.44
C GLY A 96 -8.62 6.62 -19.17
N ASN A 97 -7.85 5.54 -19.00
CA ASN A 97 -6.41 5.60 -18.72
C ASN A 97 -5.57 5.69 -20.00
N LEU A 98 -6.03 5.11 -21.12
CA LEU A 98 -5.33 5.25 -22.41
C LEU A 98 -5.34 6.69 -22.91
N GLU A 99 -6.47 7.38 -22.75
CA GLU A 99 -6.71 8.73 -23.25
C GLU A 99 -5.89 9.79 -22.51
N VAL A 100 -5.43 9.47 -21.30
CA VAL A 100 -4.59 10.34 -20.46
C VAL A 100 -3.16 9.84 -20.37
N ASP A 101 -2.75 8.92 -21.25
CA ASP A 101 -1.41 8.33 -21.27
C ASP A 101 -0.94 7.86 -19.89
N TRP A 102 -1.85 7.19 -19.17
CA TRP A 102 -1.65 6.65 -17.83
C TRP A 102 -1.29 7.68 -16.74
N GLU A 103 -1.51 8.98 -16.98
CA GLU A 103 -1.56 10.00 -15.92
C GLU A 103 -2.88 9.88 -15.16
N ILE A 104 -2.94 8.91 -14.25
CA ILE A 104 -4.17 8.41 -13.66
C ILE A 104 -5.01 9.47 -12.91
N ASP A 105 -4.38 10.56 -12.44
CA ASP A 105 -5.05 11.68 -11.77
C ASP A 105 -5.92 12.50 -12.75
N LYS A 106 -5.59 12.43 -14.05
CA LYS A 106 -6.33 13.07 -15.14
C LYS A 106 -7.47 12.21 -15.69
N ASN A 107 -7.58 10.94 -15.30
CA ASN A 107 -8.67 10.06 -15.75
C ASN A 107 -10.03 10.63 -15.29
N LYS A 108 -10.91 10.90 -16.27
CA LYS A 108 -12.23 11.48 -16.07
C LYS A 108 -13.34 10.45 -15.87
N VAL A 109 -13.09 9.20 -16.24
CA VAL A 109 -14.06 8.10 -16.14
C VAL A 109 -14.02 7.48 -14.74
N ARG A 110 -12.82 7.23 -14.21
CA ARG A 110 -12.63 6.59 -12.90
C ARG A 110 -11.51 7.26 -12.12
N LYS A 111 -11.68 7.32 -10.80
CA LYS A 111 -10.62 7.76 -9.89
C LYS A 111 -9.70 6.59 -9.54
N TRP A 112 -8.41 6.87 -9.61
CA TRP A 112 -7.33 5.93 -9.30
C TRP A 112 -6.34 6.57 -8.33
N TYR A 113 -5.68 5.73 -7.53
CA TYR A 113 -4.83 6.18 -6.44
C TYR A 113 -3.53 5.39 -6.40
N HIS A 114 -2.43 6.07 -6.08
CA HIS A 114 -1.15 5.43 -5.81
C HIS A 114 -1.09 5.02 -4.34
N ALA A 115 -0.37 3.94 -4.03
CA ALA A 115 0.02 3.64 -2.66
C ALA A 115 1.01 4.71 -2.15
N PRO A 116 0.86 5.20 -0.91
CA PRO A 116 1.81 6.12 -0.32
C PRO A 116 3.01 5.33 0.22
N TRP A 117 4.07 6.04 0.57
CA TRP A 117 5.21 5.48 1.31
C TRP A 117 5.89 4.26 0.67
N MET A 118 5.92 4.21 -0.67
CA MET A 118 6.67 3.20 -1.42
C MET A 118 7.93 3.81 -2.02
N HIS A 119 9.10 3.30 -1.58
CA HIS A 119 10.45 3.70 -1.97
C HIS A 119 10.88 5.11 -1.57
N ASN A 120 12.20 5.31 -1.40
CA ASN A 120 12.79 6.58 -0.97
C ASN A 120 12.46 7.73 -1.94
N GLN A 121 12.39 7.45 -3.24
CA GLN A 121 12.05 8.40 -4.30
C GLN A 121 11.38 7.70 -5.49
N ARG A 122 10.46 8.42 -6.16
CA ARG A 122 9.89 8.05 -7.45
C ARG A 122 10.58 8.83 -8.57
N GLU A 123 10.60 8.26 -9.77
CA GLU A 123 11.01 8.96 -10.99
C GLU A 123 10.08 10.19 -11.20
N PRO A 124 10.64 11.40 -11.46
CA PRO A 124 9.87 12.66 -11.41
C PRO A 124 8.92 12.93 -12.58
N ILE A 125 9.00 12.19 -13.69
CA ILE A 125 8.17 12.43 -14.89
C ILE A 125 6.88 11.60 -14.85
N ARG A 126 6.97 10.31 -14.49
CA ARG A 126 5.88 9.32 -14.51
C ARG A 126 5.65 8.64 -13.17
N GLY A 127 6.45 8.93 -12.15
CA GLY A 127 6.26 8.38 -10.81
C GLY A 127 6.72 6.93 -10.66
N LEU A 128 7.59 6.45 -11.54
CA LEU A 128 8.06 5.07 -11.55
C LEU A 128 8.88 4.75 -10.29
N THR A 129 8.70 3.55 -9.77
CA THR A 129 9.50 2.94 -8.72
C THR A 129 10.44 1.92 -9.33
N ARG A 130 11.69 1.89 -8.86
CA ARG A 130 12.64 0.85 -9.26
C ARG A 130 12.25 -0.46 -8.59
N GLU A 131 11.92 -1.44 -9.41
CA GLU A 131 11.56 -2.78 -8.96
C GLU A 131 12.80 -3.68 -8.90
N ARG A 132 12.59 -4.94 -8.50
CA ARG A 132 13.63 -5.98 -8.54
C ARG A 132 14.13 -6.13 -9.98
N GLY A 133 15.41 -5.83 -10.20
CA GLY A 133 16.07 -6.15 -11.47
C GLY A 133 16.29 -7.65 -11.67
N SER A 134 16.54 -8.06 -12.90
CA SER A 134 16.77 -9.47 -13.22
C SER A 134 18.05 -10.02 -12.59
N ARG A 135 18.05 -11.34 -12.34
CA ARG A 135 19.23 -12.17 -12.12
C ARG A 135 19.82 -12.55 -13.48
N TRP A 136 21.05 -13.03 -13.49
CA TRP A 136 21.68 -13.57 -14.71
C TRP A 136 20.87 -14.76 -15.21
N HIS A 137 20.70 -14.85 -16.52
CA HIS A 137 19.97 -15.92 -17.20
C HIS A 137 18.48 -16.08 -16.82
N GLU A 138 17.88 -15.13 -16.09
CA GLU A 138 16.47 -15.19 -15.65
C GLU A 138 15.50 -14.92 -16.80
N LEU A 139 15.84 -13.99 -17.69
CA LEU A 139 14.97 -13.63 -18.83
C LEU A 139 15.24 -14.48 -20.07
N SER A 140 16.45 -15.02 -20.20
CA SER A 140 16.89 -15.89 -21.29
C SER A 140 18.23 -16.52 -20.92
N VAL A 141 18.50 -17.73 -21.42
CA VAL A 141 19.81 -18.39 -21.25
C VAL A 141 20.98 -17.54 -21.76
N SER A 142 20.78 -16.66 -22.74
CA SER A 142 21.82 -15.78 -23.29
C SER A 142 21.96 -14.43 -22.55
N GLN A 143 21.14 -14.16 -21.53
CA GLN A 143 21.16 -12.90 -20.80
C GLN A 143 22.34 -12.84 -19.81
N THR A 144 23.42 -12.18 -20.23
CA THR A 144 24.67 -11.99 -19.46
C THR A 144 24.78 -10.63 -18.77
N ARG A 145 23.68 -9.86 -18.69
CA ARG A 145 23.60 -8.58 -17.95
C ARG A 145 22.35 -8.52 -17.12
N ARG A 146 22.39 -7.88 -15.95
CA ARG A 146 21.17 -7.60 -15.17
C ARG A 146 20.38 -6.47 -15.84
N THR A 147 19.06 -6.62 -15.88
CA THR A 147 18.14 -5.63 -16.45
C THR A 147 17.37 -4.97 -15.30
N ASN A 148 17.26 -3.65 -15.32
CA ASN A 148 16.41 -2.93 -14.38
C ASN A 148 14.95 -3.07 -14.81
N ASN A 149 14.06 -3.11 -13.82
CA ASN A 149 12.61 -3.08 -14.03
C ASN A 149 12.07 -1.85 -13.32
N TRP A 150 11.19 -1.12 -14.00
CA TRP A 150 10.53 0.06 -13.45
C TRP A 150 9.03 -0.09 -13.55
N ALA A 151 8.32 0.45 -12.58
CA ALA A 151 6.88 0.29 -12.56
C ALA A 151 6.15 1.43 -11.91
N VAL A 152 4.87 1.57 -12.24
CA VAL A 152 3.94 2.41 -11.48
C VAL A 152 2.68 1.60 -11.21
N GLY A 153 2.37 1.44 -9.92
CA GLY A 153 1.20 0.73 -9.44
C GLY A 153 0.15 1.68 -8.92
N PHE A 154 -1.11 1.36 -9.18
CA PHE A 154 -2.26 2.17 -8.76
C PHE A 154 -3.49 1.29 -8.50
N TYR A 155 -4.44 1.86 -7.76
CA TYR A 155 -5.58 1.17 -7.20
C TYR A 155 -6.86 1.95 -7.50
N ASN A 156 -7.95 1.23 -7.73
CA ASN A 156 -9.25 1.86 -7.89
C ASN A 156 -9.76 2.47 -6.57
N VAL A 157 -10.96 3.04 -6.59
CA VAL A 157 -11.59 3.68 -5.43
C VAL A 157 -11.66 2.78 -4.19
N ALA A 158 -12.03 1.51 -4.34
CA ALA A 158 -12.08 0.57 -3.22
C ALA A 158 -10.69 0.33 -2.60
N GLY A 159 -9.65 0.23 -3.44
CA GLY A 159 -8.27 0.15 -2.95
C GLY A 159 -7.79 1.46 -2.32
N GLY A 160 -8.15 2.60 -2.89
CA GLY A 160 -7.90 3.92 -2.32
C GLY A 160 -8.50 4.06 -0.92
N TYR A 161 -9.75 3.63 -0.72
CA TYR A 161 -10.41 3.62 0.60
C TYR A 161 -9.62 2.80 1.63
N ALA A 162 -9.14 1.61 1.25
CA ALA A 162 -8.33 0.79 2.15
C ALA A 162 -7.01 1.49 2.53
N PHE A 163 -6.33 2.14 1.57
CA PHE A 163 -5.16 2.97 1.90
C PHE A 163 -5.50 4.14 2.80
N GLY A 164 -6.62 4.84 2.56
CA GLY A 164 -7.08 5.95 3.40
C GLY A 164 -7.31 5.54 4.85
N ASN A 165 -7.84 4.34 5.08
CA ASN A 165 -8.01 3.79 6.43
C ASN A 165 -6.69 3.40 7.08
N ALA A 166 -5.82 2.71 6.33
CA ALA A 166 -4.50 2.34 6.83
C ALA A 166 -3.66 3.57 7.17
N TRP A 167 -3.79 4.64 6.37
CA TRP A 167 -3.05 5.89 6.48
C TRP A 167 -3.84 7.04 7.09
N LYS A 168 -4.83 6.74 7.93
CA LYS A 168 -5.63 7.78 8.59
C LYS A 168 -4.77 8.67 9.49
N ASP A 169 -3.78 8.08 10.16
CA ASP A 169 -2.64 8.81 10.70
C ASP A 169 -1.40 8.54 9.83
N ASN A 170 -0.97 9.56 9.08
CA ASN A 170 0.19 9.46 8.19
C ASN A 170 1.51 9.16 8.92
N ALA A 171 1.59 9.42 10.22
CA ALA A 171 2.76 9.08 11.03
C ALA A 171 2.71 7.66 11.59
N HIS A 172 1.50 7.09 11.75
CA HIS A 172 1.26 5.79 12.38
C HIS A 172 0.26 4.99 11.55
N PRO A 173 0.71 4.31 10.48
CA PRO A 173 -0.20 3.47 9.72
C PRO A 173 -0.78 2.38 10.60
N ASN A 174 -2.07 2.14 10.47
CA ASN A 174 -2.71 0.99 11.07
C ASN A 174 -2.93 -0.10 10.02
N SER A 175 -2.02 -1.08 10.00
CA SER A 175 -2.12 -2.25 9.11
C SER A 175 -2.90 -3.42 9.71
N LEU A 176 -3.20 -3.41 11.02
CA LEU A 176 -3.80 -4.57 11.73
C LEU A 176 -5.14 -5.00 11.12
N ASN A 177 -5.93 -4.04 10.63
CA ASN A 177 -7.24 -4.27 10.02
C ASN A 177 -7.33 -3.73 8.58
N ALA A 178 -6.20 -3.60 7.89
CA ALA A 178 -6.17 -3.12 6.51
C ALA A 178 -6.75 -4.19 5.57
N ILE A 179 -8.06 -4.09 5.31
CA ILE A 179 -8.80 -5.00 4.44
C ILE A 179 -9.17 -4.24 3.16
N PHE A 180 -8.82 -4.83 2.02
CA PHE A 180 -9.31 -4.36 0.72
C PHE A 180 -10.74 -4.87 0.50
N PRO A 181 -11.72 -3.97 0.26
CA PRO A 181 -13.08 -4.39 -0.06
C PRO A 181 -13.13 -5.25 -1.34
N VAL A 182 -14.13 -6.14 -1.41
CA VAL A 182 -14.45 -6.86 -2.66
C VAL A 182 -14.66 -5.84 -3.79
N GLY A 183 -14.08 -6.13 -4.96
CA GLY A 183 -14.08 -5.21 -6.10
C GLY A 183 -12.85 -4.29 -6.16
N THR A 184 -11.94 -4.35 -5.18
CA THR A 184 -10.63 -3.70 -5.29
C THR A 184 -9.87 -4.24 -6.50
N VAL A 185 -9.31 -3.32 -7.29
CA VAL A 185 -8.39 -3.63 -8.40
C VAL A 185 -7.11 -2.87 -8.18
N SER A 186 -5.99 -3.59 -8.28
CA SER A 186 -4.66 -3.02 -8.48
C SER A 186 -4.20 -3.28 -9.89
N ALA A 187 -3.65 -2.27 -10.55
CA ALA A 187 -2.96 -2.41 -11.83
C ALA A 187 -1.53 -1.87 -11.71
N LYS A 188 -0.63 -2.43 -12.51
CA LYS A 188 0.79 -2.06 -12.51
C LYS A 188 1.33 -2.08 -13.94
N LEU A 189 1.84 -0.94 -14.38
CA LEU A 189 2.58 -0.85 -15.63
C LEU A 189 4.04 -1.23 -15.37
N LEU A 190 4.63 -2.03 -16.25
CA LEU A 190 6.01 -2.53 -16.15
C LEU A 190 6.81 -2.07 -17.38
N PHE A 191 8.06 -1.66 -17.15
CA PHE A 191 8.99 -1.14 -18.15
C PHE A 191 10.39 -1.73 -17.98
#